data_AF-A0A9E5KMD7-F1
#
_entry.id   AF-A0A9E5KMD7-F1
#
_cell.length_a   1.000
_cell.length_b   1.000
_cell.length_c   1.000
_cell.angle_alpha   90.00
_cell.angle_beta   90.00
_cell.angle_gamma   90.00
#
_symmetry.space_group_name_H-M   'P 1'
#
loop_
_entity.id
_entity.type
_entity.pdbx_description
1 polymer ?
#
loop_
_entity_poly.entity_id
_entity_poly.type
_entity_poly.pdbx_seq_one_letter_code
_entity_poly.pdbx_strand_id
1 'polypeptide(L)'
;SGPSDGPVLLLLHGFGASKEAMMELSAPFAQHGWHTIAPDMPGFGAHPYHEGAHHDGAFYARSVDSFMTAMGIRHATMVGSSMGAAIACELAIEFPQRVDGLIMLAPAGVQAPVINDFMRRVADGANPLDIASAEDFDRVMNLVFVRPPAVPAPFRRWFTDMAISRRPQTLLIVEAVKPFLSDGLRGRMGAVGAPTLVVYGTADAVTDPSMLNVFASEIPQGRTALIPGAGHVVFGDDHARGAALRARQRLQFVVPGRTLAEIDGCQVVGEFAREFLVPSRKEPGSFYALPQSPQLWKQLLMVAGVDRYFQIARCLRDEDLRADRQYEFMQLDAEMSFVTQPDVLAAIGKAVTAAAEAATGVPVPPIEQITWHEAMNRFGVDKPDLRFGLELHELTDIFASTEFKAFATAVSIKGIRVD
;
A
#
# COMPACT_ATOMS: atom_id res chain seq x y z
N SER A 1 -10.58 22.27 12.64
CA SER A 1 -12.06 22.32 12.61
C SER A 1 -12.64 21.28 13.55
N GLY A 2 -13.95 21.25 13.73
CA GLY A 2 -14.62 20.24 14.57
C GLY A 2 -14.55 20.54 16.08
N PRO A 3 -15.12 19.65 16.91
CA PRO A 3 -15.20 19.85 18.36
C PRO A 3 -13.82 19.82 19.01
N SER A 4 -13.51 20.76 19.90
CA SER A 4 -12.19 20.89 20.54
C SER A 4 -11.86 19.77 21.53
N ASP A 5 -12.87 19.05 22.01
CA ASP A 5 -12.76 17.86 22.87
C ASP A 5 -12.78 16.54 22.07
N GLY A 6 -12.89 16.62 20.74
CA GLY A 6 -12.79 15.48 19.84
C GLY A 6 -11.37 14.90 19.77
N PRO A 7 -11.22 13.64 19.34
CA PRO A 7 -9.91 13.07 19.06
C PRO A 7 -9.19 13.89 17.99
N VAL A 8 -7.88 14.07 18.15
CA VAL A 8 -7.09 14.94 17.28
C VAL A 8 -6.73 14.20 15.99
N LEU A 9 -7.01 14.86 14.86
CA LEU A 9 -6.59 14.45 13.52
C LEU A 9 -5.64 15.50 12.96
N LEU A 10 -4.36 15.15 12.80
CA LEU A 10 -3.34 16.05 12.28
C LEU A 10 -3.10 15.81 10.79
N LEU A 11 -3.32 16.83 9.97
CA LEU A 11 -3.26 16.77 8.51
C LEU A 11 -1.95 17.38 7.99
N LEU A 12 -1.07 16.57 7.41
CA LEU A 12 0.25 16.99 6.89
C LEU A 12 0.25 17.06 5.37
N HIS A 13 0.58 18.25 4.83
CA HIS A 13 0.55 18.52 3.40
C HIS A 13 1.74 17.91 2.63
N GLY A 14 1.59 17.76 1.31
CA GLY A 14 2.67 17.30 0.43
C GLY A 14 3.73 18.37 0.13
N PHE A 15 4.75 17.97 -0.64
CA PHE A 15 5.83 18.87 -1.05
C PHE A 15 5.29 20.04 -1.90
N GLY A 16 5.76 21.26 -1.63
CA GLY A 16 5.36 22.46 -2.37
C GLY A 16 3.92 22.94 -2.10
N ALA A 17 3.17 22.22 -1.27
CA ALA A 17 1.81 22.58 -0.86
C ALA A 17 1.80 23.39 0.45
N SER A 18 0.63 23.48 1.07
CA SER A 18 0.38 24.18 2.34
C SER A 18 -0.83 23.56 3.04
N LYS A 19 -1.13 23.99 4.26
CA LYS A 19 -2.32 23.57 5.03
C LYS A 19 -3.62 23.73 4.26
N GLU A 20 -3.72 24.72 3.37
CA GLU A 20 -4.89 24.96 2.53
C GLU A 20 -5.23 23.75 1.65
N ALA A 21 -4.21 23.04 1.14
CA ALA A 21 -4.41 21.83 0.36
C ALA A 21 -5.07 20.70 1.16
N MET A 22 -4.92 20.69 2.49
CA MET A 22 -5.50 19.67 3.36
C MET A 22 -6.91 20.02 3.83
N MET A 23 -7.41 21.23 3.54
CA MET A 23 -8.69 21.70 4.06
C MET A 23 -9.89 20.89 3.54
N GLU A 24 -9.80 20.32 2.34
CA GLU A 24 -10.84 19.46 1.77
C GLU A 24 -11.09 18.21 2.63
N LEU A 25 -10.04 17.69 3.27
CA LEU A 25 -10.13 16.58 4.23
C LEU A 25 -10.65 17.04 5.59
N SER A 26 -10.58 18.32 5.93
CA SER A 26 -10.92 18.80 7.27
C SER A 26 -12.42 18.71 7.58
N ALA A 27 -13.27 19.11 6.64
CA ALA A 27 -14.72 19.22 6.87
C ALA A 27 -15.41 17.86 7.09
N PRO A 28 -15.18 16.81 6.27
CA PRO A 28 -15.80 15.50 6.47
C PRO A 28 -15.46 14.89 7.83
N PHE A 29 -14.19 14.95 8.25
CA PHE A 29 -13.79 14.40 9.55
C PHE A 29 -14.33 15.21 10.72
N ALA A 30 -14.36 16.53 10.61
CA ALA A 30 -14.95 17.41 11.64
C ALA A 30 -16.44 17.10 11.88
N GLN A 31 -17.20 16.77 10.83
CA GLN A 31 -18.60 16.35 10.93
C GLN A 31 -18.78 15.02 11.69
N HIS A 32 -17.75 14.18 11.70
CA HIS A 32 -17.71 12.91 12.42
C HIS A 32 -17.07 13.03 13.82
N GLY A 33 -16.95 14.26 14.34
CA GLY A 33 -16.51 14.52 15.72
C GLY A 33 -14.99 14.58 15.91
N TRP A 34 -14.20 14.63 14.83
CA TRP A 34 -12.75 14.81 14.93
C TRP A 34 -12.36 16.27 15.14
N HIS A 35 -11.35 16.51 15.98
CA HIS A 35 -10.68 17.79 16.05
C HIS A 35 -9.56 17.83 15.01
N THR A 36 -9.83 18.45 13.85
CA THR A 36 -8.87 18.49 12.73
C THR A 36 -7.92 19.68 12.86
N ILE A 37 -6.62 19.44 12.68
CA ILE A 37 -5.57 20.46 12.71
C ILE A 37 -4.67 20.27 11.49
N ALA A 38 -4.36 21.34 10.77
CA ALA A 38 -3.46 21.29 9.61
C ALA A 38 -2.40 22.40 9.76
N PRO A 39 -1.14 22.07 10.10
CA PRO A 39 -0.06 23.04 10.14
C PRO A 39 0.55 23.25 8.74
N ASP A 40 1.14 24.44 8.54
CA ASP A 40 2.16 24.61 7.49
C ASP A 40 3.50 24.10 8.03
N MET A 41 4.16 23.21 7.29
CA MET A 41 5.48 22.70 7.67
C MET A 41 6.57 23.75 7.38
N PRO A 42 7.70 23.73 8.12
CA PRO A 42 8.79 24.69 7.92
C PRO A 42 9.20 24.87 6.45
N GLY A 43 9.26 26.12 5.98
CA GLY A 43 9.60 26.44 4.58
C GLY A 43 8.43 26.35 3.59
N PHE A 44 7.22 26.01 4.05
CA PHE A 44 6.02 25.91 3.22
C PHE A 44 4.89 26.79 3.75
N GLY A 45 3.88 27.06 2.90
CA GLY A 45 2.71 27.85 3.29
C GLY A 45 3.08 29.21 3.89
N ALA A 46 2.61 29.51 5.10
CA ALA A 46 2.98 30.71 5.85
C ALA A 46 4.19 30.51 6.79
N HIS A 47 4.71 29.29 6.91
CA HIS A 47 5.83 28.99 7.78
C HIS A 47 7.16 29.40 7.13
N PRO A 48 7.99 30.24 7.78
CA PRO A 48 9.28 30.61 7.21
C PRO A 48 10.20 29.40 7.06
N TYR A 49 11.13 29.50 6.10
CA TYR A 49 12.28 28.62 5.97
C TYR A 49 13.24 28.85 7.15
N HIS A 50 13.91 27.80 7.63
CA HIS A 50 14.81 27.87 8.78
C HIS A 50 16.25 27.83 8.30
N GLU A 51 16.85 29.01 8.12
CA GLU A 51 18.25 29.12 7.71
C GLU A 51 19.18 28.40 8.70
N GLY A 52 20.10 27.59 8.16
CA GLY A 52 21.05 26.80 8.96
C GLY A 52 20.50 25.48 9.50
N ALA A 53 19.20 25.20 9.36
CA ALA A 53 18.65 23.88 9.66
C ALA A 53 18.87 22.90 8.50
N HIS A 54 19.06 21.62 8.81
CA HIS A 54 19.12 20.55 7.81
C HIS A 54 17.71 20.01 7.58
N HIS A 55 17.07 20.39 6.47
CA HIS A 55 15.66 20.08 6.17
C HIS A 55 15.44 18.63 5.68
N ASP A 56 15.87 17.63 6.46
CA ASP A 56 15.64 16.21 6.20
C ASP A 56 14.36 15.66 6.86
N GLY A 57 14.10 14.35 6.68
CA GLY A 57 12.91 13.70 7.26
C GLY A 57 12.82 13.82 8.79
N ALA A 58 13.95 13.68 9.50
CA ALA A 58 14.00 13.77 10.96
C ALA A 58 13.71 15.19 11.45
N PHE A 59 14.26 16.21 10.77
CA PHE A 59 13.94 17.62 11.05
C PHE A 59 12.44 17.87 10.95
N TYR A 60 11.78 17.40 9.90
CA TYR A 60 10.34 17.59 9.74
C TYR A 60 9.53 16.80 10.78
N ALA A 61 9.88 15.54 11.07
CA ALA A 61 9.22 14.75 12.10
C ALA A 61 9.31 15.44 13.48
N ARG A 62 10.50 15.90 13.87
CA ARG A 62 10.71 16.65 15.12
C ARG A 62 10.03 18.01 15.15
N SER A 63 9.88 18.66 14.00
CA SER A 63 9.12 19.91 13.88
C SER A 63 7.62 19.67 14.13
N VAL A 64 7.08 18.56 13.61
CA VAL A 64 5.70 18.13 13.89
C VAL A 64 5.52 17.77 15.37
N ASP A 65 6.45 17.03 15.97
CA ASP A 65 6.44 16.71 17.41
C ASP A 65 6.46 17.98 18.30
N SER A 66 7.31 18.94 17.93
CA SER A 66 7.42 20.24 18.61
C SER A 66 6.12 21.04 18.49
N PHE A 67 5.51 21.05 17.30
CA PHE A 67 4.20 21.66 17.08
C PHE A 67 3.11 21.01 17.94
N MET A 68 3.05 19.67 17.95
CA MET A 68 2.11 18.94 18.80
C MET A 68 2.29 19.30 20.27
N THR A 69 3.53 19.40 20.74
CA THR A 69 3.85 19.79 22.12
C THR A 69 3.39 21.21 22.44
N ALA A 70 3.68 22.17 21.56
CA ALA A 70 3.23 23.56 21.71
C ALA A 70 1.70 23.71 21.73
N MET A 71 0.99 22.83 21.00
CA MET A 71 -0.47 22.78 20.96
C MET A 71 -1.10 21.96 22.11
N GLY A 72 -0.29 21.36 23.00
CA GLY A 72 -0.77 20.49 24.07
C GLY A 72 -1.31 19.14 23.58
N ILE A 73 -0.97 18.73 22.36
CA ILE A 73 -1.39 17.47 21.74
C ILE A 73 -0.44 16.36 22.19
N ARG A 74 -0.94 15.47 23.06
CA ARG A 74 -0.17 14.33 23.57
C ARG A 74 0.01 13.23 22.53
N HIS A 75 -1.06 12.88 21.84
CA HIS A 75 -1.09 11.90 20.75
C HIS A 75 -2.20 12.29 19.77
N ALA A 76 -2.08 11.88 18.51
CA ALA A 76 -3.06 12.14 17.46
C ALA A 76 -3.06 11.05 16.38
N THR A 77 -4.14 10.98 15.60
CA THR A 77 -4.11 10.26 14.32
C THR A 77 -3.57 11.17 13.22
N MET A 78 -2.69 10.65 12.40
CA MET A 78 -2.01 11.38 11.34
C MET A 78 -2.63 11.07 9.98
N VAL A 79 -2.88 12.10 9.18
CA VAL A 79 -3.21 11.96 7.75
C VAL A 79 -2.20 12.78 6.96
N GLY A 80 -1.36 12.13 6.19
CA GLY A 80 -0.35 12.80 5.38
C GLY A 80 -0.60 12.57 3.89
N SER A 81 -0.19 13.53 3.06
CA SER A 81 -0.11 13.36 1.61
C SER A 81 1.33 13.45 1.13
N SER A 82 1.77 12.53 0.26
CA SER A 82 3.09 12.58 -0.37
C SER A 82 4.23 12.70 0.66
N MET A 83 5.03 13.76 0.58
CA MET A 83 6.04 14.10 1.60
C MET A 83 5.47 14.12 3.02
N GLY A 84 4.28 14.68 3.24
CA GLY A 84 3.64 14.73 4.55
C GLY A 84 3.27 13.34 5.08
N ALA A 85 2.97 12.39 4.20
CA ALA A 85 2.74 10.99 4.58
C ALA A 85 4.05 10.30 4.99
N ALA A 86 5.14 10.57 4.27
CA ALA A 86 6.46 10.06 4.62
C ALA A 86 6.94 10.61 5.98
N ILE A 87 6.74 11.91 6.23
CA ILE A 87 7.05 12.56 7.51
C ILE A 87 6.18 12.01 8.64
N ALA A 88 4.89 11.77 8.40
CA ALA A 88 4.01 11.15 9.39
C ALA A 88 4.48 9.72 9.75
N CYS A 89 4.97 8.96 8.78
CA CYS A 89 5.58 7.65 9.01
C CYS A 89 6.88 7.76 9.83
N GLU A 90 7.75 8.71 9.48
CA GLU A 90 8.98 8.98 10.24
C GLU A 90 8.68 9.37 11.70
N LEU A 91 7.66 10.21 11.92
CA LEU A 91 7.18 10.55 13.26
C LEU A 91 6.70 9.31 14.03
N ALA A 92 5.99 8.40 13.37
CA ALA A 92 5.52 7.14 13.97
C ALA A 92 6.67 6.17 14.29
N ILE A 93 7.79 6.26 13.56
CA ILE A 93 9.02 5.50 13.84
C ILE A 93 9.79 6.12 15.01
N GLU A 94 10.00 7.44 15.02
CA GLU A 94 10.83 8.13 16.01
C GLU A 94 10.09 8.36 17.34
N PHE A 95 8.78 8.60 17.28
CA PHE A 95 7.93 8.90 18.44
C PHE A 95 6.62 8.09 18.41
N PRO A 96 6.68 6.74 18.49
CA PRO A 96 5.52 5.87 18.33
C PRO A 96 4.37 6.18 19.31
N GLN A 97 4.69 6.68 20.51
CA GLN A 97 3.71 7.09 21.52
C GLN A 97 2.88 8.33 21.14
N ARG A 98 3.28 9.08 20.11
CA ARG A 98 2.57 10.28 19.64
C ARG A 98 1.51 9.96 18.58
N VAL A 99 1.54 8.75 18.00
CA VAL A 99 0.73 8.40 16.82
C VAL A 99 -0.27 7.30 17.15
N ASP A 100 -1.56 7.66 17.18
CA ASP A 100 -2.67 6.72 17.45
C ASP A 100 -3.03 5.88 16.21
N GLY A 101 -2.79 6.42 15.02
CA GLY A 101 -3.13 5.84 13.73
C GLY A 101 -2.51 6.65 12.60
N LEU A 102 -2.38 6.04 11.43
CA LEU A 102 -1.73 6.66 10.28
C LEU A 102 -2.52 6.41 8.98
N ILE A 103 -2.82 7.48 8.25
CA ILE A 103 -3.36 7.42 6.89
C ILE A 103 -2.36 8.10 5.95
N MET A 104 -1.77 7.32 5.05
CA MET A 104 -0.75 7.74 4.10
C MET A 104 -1.36 7.83 2.71
N LEU A 105 -1.51 9.03 2.17
CA LEU A 105 -2.08 9.30 0.86
C LEU A 105 -0.96 9.54 -0.15
N ALA A 106 -0.78 8.61 -1.09
CA ALA A 106 0.29 8.59 -2.09
C ALA A 106 1.67 8.90 -1.50
N PRO A 107 2.13 8.19 -0.44
CA PRO A 107 3.37 8.51 0.24
C PRO A 107 4.61 8.43 -0.65
N ALA A 108 5.62 9.24 -0.32
CA ALA A 108 6.99 9.01 -0.76
C ALA A 108 7.77 8.20 0.32
N GLY A 109 9.08 8.06 0.15
CA GLY A 109 10.00 7.55 1.18
C GLY A 109 10.50 6.13 0.97
N VAL A 110 10.08 5.47 -0.11
CA VAL A 110 10.57 4.16 -0.55
C VAL A 110 10.76 4.12 -2.06
N GLN A 111 11.71 3.31 -2.53
CA GLN A 111 11.84 3.07 -3.96
C GLN A 111 10.69 2.24 -4.51
N ALA A 112 10.13 2.69 -5.63
CA ALA A 112 9.17 1.91 -6.38
C ALA A 112 9.85 0.70 -7.04
N PRO A 113 9.24 -0.50 -6.97
CA PRO A 113 9.65 -1.63 -7.81
C PRO A 113 9.62 -1.31 -9.30
N VAL A 114 8.73 -0.41 -9.73
CA VAL A 114 8.63 0.07 -11.12
C VAL A 114 9.19 1.49 -11.21
N ILE A 115 10.16 1.70 -12.10
CA ILE A 115 10.69 3.04 -12.37
C ILE A 115 9.77 3.74 -13.40
N ASN A 116 8.93 4.64 -12.91
CA ASN A 116 8.07 5.48 -13.75
C ASN A 116 8.85 6.59 -14.50
N ASP A 117 8.18 7.32 -15.39
CA ASP A 117 8.81 8.42 -16.14
C ASP A 117 9.34 9.54 -15.24
N PHE A 118 8.60 9.86 -14.17
CA PHE A 118 9.01 10.84 -13.17
C PHE A 118 10.37 10.49 -12.55
N MET A 119 10.52 9.25 -12.07
CA MET A 119 11.76 8.80 -11.44
C MET A 119 12.91 8.69 -12.44
N ARG A 120 12.66 8.35 -13.71
CA ARG A 120 13.68 8.43 -14.77
C ARG A 120 14.21 9.85 -14.93
N ARG A 121 13.32 10.83 -15.03
CA ARG A 121 13.71 12.25 -15.14
C ARG A 121 14.47 12.73 -13.89
N VAL A 122 14.07 12.29 -12.71
CA VAL A 122 14.79 12.59 -11.45
C VAL A 122 16.19 11.97 -11.43
N ALA A 123 16.36 10.75 -11.97
CA ALA A 123 17.65 10.08 -12.11
C ALA A 123 18.56 10.80 -13.12
N ASP A 124 17.98 11.37 -14.18
CA ASP A 124 18.68 12.21 -15.17
C ASP A 124 19.00 13.63 -14.65
N GLY A 125 18.72 13.91 -13.38
CA GLY A 125 19.03 15.19 -12.72
C GLY A 125 17.96 16.28 -12.91
N ALA A 126 16.83 15.98 -13.55
CA ALA A 126 15.72 16.93 -13.63
C ALA A 126 14.95 17.01 -12.31
N ASN A 127 14.30 18.14 -12.06
CA ASN A 127 13.28 18.28 -11.03
C ASN A 127 11.91 18.48 -11.71
N PRO A 128 11.12 17.42 -11.93
CA PRO A 128 9.84 17.54 -12.61
C PRO A 128 8.79 18.34 -11.81
N LEU A 129 9.04 18.66 -10.53
CA LEU A 129 8.17 19.49 -9.70
C LEU A 129 8.61 20.96 -9.62
N ASP A 130 9.69 21.33 -10.32
CA ASP A 130 10.13 22.72 -10.37
C ASP A 130 9.16 23.60 -11.18
N ILE A 131 8.86 24.80 -10.63
CA ILE A 131 7.92 25.77 -11.20
C ILE A 131 8.64 27.11 -11.38
N ALA A 132 9.23 27.33 -12.55
CA ALA A 132 9.89 28.58 -12.91
C ALA A 132 9.01 29.50 -13.78
N SER A 133 7.90 28.97 -14.31
CA SER A 133 7.03 29.65 -15.25
C SER A 133 5.56 29.20 -15.11
N ALA A 134 4.65 29.90 -15.80
CA ALA A 134 3.25 29.47 -15.90
C ALA A 134 3.08 28.14 -16.64
N GLU A 135 3.94 27.87 -17.63
CA GLU A 135 3.96 26.59 -18.35
C GLU A 135 4.39 25.45 -17.43
N ASP A 136 5.40 25.68 -16.59
CA ASP A 136 5.80 24.70 -15.58
C ASP A 136 4.71 24.44 -14.54
N PHE A 137 3.99 25.49 -14.14
CA PHE A 137 2.87 25.35 -13.22
C PHE A 137 1.81 24.40 -13.81
N ASP A 138 1.41 24.60 -15.07
CA ASP A 138 0.46 23.71 -15.75
C ASP A 138 0.98 22.29 -15.88
N ARG A 139 2.27 22.16 -16.26
CA ARG A 139 2.92 20.86 -16.38
C ARG A 139 2.93 20.11 -15.06
N VAL A 140 3.21 20.78 -13.94
CA VAL A 140 3.17 20.18 -12.59
C VAL A 140 1.73 19.83 -12.20
N MET A 141 0.76 20.70 -12.45
CA MET A 141 -0.65 20.40 -12.17
C MET A 141 -1.15 19.18 -12.96
N ASN A 142 -0.81 19.06 -14.24
CA ASN A 142 -1.16 17.90 -15.07
C ASN A 142 -0.38 16.62 -14.70
N LEU A 143 0.73 16.75 -13.98
CA LEU A 143 1.50 15.62 -13.47
C LEU A 143 0.91 15.06 -12.17
N VAL A 144 0.49 15.95 -11.27
CA VAL A 144 0.00 15.55 -9.93
C VAL A 144 -1.50 15.25 -9.90
N PHE A 145 -2.29 15.81 -10.82
CA PHE A 145 -3.72 15.54 -10.99
C PHE A 145 -3.99 14.86 -12.32
N VAL A 146 -4.92 13.90 -12.32
CA VAL A 146 -5.48 13.35 -13.57
C VAL A 146 -6.44 14.35 -14.20
N ARG A 147 -7.20 15.07 -13.37
CA ARG A 147 -8.06 16.18 -13.80
C ARG A 147 -7.84 17.37 -12.86
N PRO A 148 -6.93 18.30 -13.21
CA PRO A 148 -6.70 19.47 -12.38
C PRO A 148 -8.00 20.23 -12.14
N PRO A 149 -8.22 20.73 -10.91
CA PRO A 149 -9.41 21.51 -10.59
C PRO A 149 -9.46 22.78 -11.46
N ALA A 150 -10.67 23.17 -11.86
CA ALA A 150 -10.86 24.38 -12.65
C ALA A 150 -10.60 25.63 -11.80
N VAL A 151 -9.42 26.24 -11.97
CA VAL A 151 -9.03 27.47 -11.26
C VAL A 151 -9.23 28.69 -12.18
N PRO A 152 -10.03 29.70 -11.77
CA PRO A 152 -10.19 30.92 -12.56
C PRO A 152 -8.85 31.63 -12.79
N ALA A 153 -8.69 32.24 -13.97
CA ALA A 153 -7.41 32.82 -14.41
C ALA A 153 -6.73 33.77 -13.39
N PRO A 154 -7.43 34.67 -12.66
CA PRO A 154 -6.81 35.51 -11.66
C PRO A 154 -6.18 34.72 -10.50
N PHE A 155 -6.87 33.68 -10.02
CA PHE A 155 -6.35 32.81 -8.95
C PHE A 155 -5.22 31.92 -9.46
N ARG A 156 -5.34 31.39 -10.67
CA ARG A 156 -4.28 30.59 -11.30
C ARG A 156 -2.99 31.40 -11.40
N ARG A 157 -3.07 32.64 -11.90
CA ARG A 157 -1.92 33.56 -11.95
C ARG A 157 -1.34 33.81 -10.57
N TRP A 158 -2.18 34.05 -9.57
CA TRP A 158 -1.73 34.26 -8.19
C TRP A 158 -0.98 33.04 -7.63
N PHE A 159 -1.48 31.82 -7.86
CA PHE A 159 -0.79 30.59 -7.45
C PHE A 159 0.55 30.41 -8.17
N THR A 160 0.59 30.68 -9.48
CA THR A 160 1.83 30.64 -10.26
C THR A 160 2.86 31.65 -9.73
N ASP A 161 2.47 32.90 -9.53
CA ASP A 161 3.37 33.96 -9.04
C ASP A 161 3.89 33.61 -7.63
N MET A 162 3.04 33.04 -6.78
CA MET A 162 3.43 32.55 -5.45
C MET A 162 4.44 31.40 -5.55
N ALA A 163 4.20 30.41 -6.42
CA ALA A 163 5.12 29.28 -6.62
C ALA A 163 6.50 29.76 -7.11
N ILE A 164 6.53 30.66 -8.10
CA ILE A 164 7.77 31.25 -8.62
C ILE A 164 8.50 32.04 -7.54
N SER A 165 7.79 32.84 -6.75
CA SER A 165 8.41 33.67 -5.68
C SER A 165 9.10 32.83 -4.60
N ARG A 166 8.61 31.62 -4.34
CA ARG A 166 9.13 30.70 -3.31
C ARG A 166 10.14 29.71 -3.85
N ARG A 167 10.26 29.58 -5.18
CA ARG A 167 11.12 28.62 -5.87
C ARG A 167 12.54 28.53 -5.29
N PRO A 168 13.28 29.62 -4.99
CA PRO A 168 14.63 29.50 -4.45
C PRO A 168 14.70 28.69 -3.15
N GLN A 169 13.74 28.89 -2.25
CA GLN A 169 13.65 28.17 -0.98
C GLN A 169 13.20 26.73 -1.20
N THR A 170 12.20 26.52 -2.06
CA THR A 170 11.70 25.20 -2.43
C THR A 170 12.81 24.30 -2.97
N LEU A 171 13.71 24.82 -3.82
CA LEU A 171 14.83 24.06 -4.37
C LEU A 171 15.81 23.59 -3.30
N LEU A 172 16.16 24.45 -2.32
CA LEU A 172 17.01 24.07 -1.19
C LEU A 172 16.38 22.93 -0.37
N ILE A 173 15.07 23.01 -0.15
CA ILE A 173 14.34 21.96 0.57
C ILE A 173 14.31 20.66 -0.23
N VAL A 174 14.07 20.68 -1.55
CA VAL A 174 14.11 19.47 -2.39
C VAL A 174 15.45 18.76 -2.23
N GLU A 175 16.56 19.50 -2.36
CA GLU A 175 17.89 18.91 -2.28
C GLU A 175 18.15 18.23 -0.93
N ALA A 176 17.75 18.88 0.16
CA ALA A 176 17.91 18.34 1.51
C ALA A 176 17.03 17.12 1.80
N VAL A 177 15.77 17.13 1.35
CA VAL A 177 14.79 16.10 1.68
C VAL A 177 14.80 14.92 0.69
N LYS A 178 15.37 15.09 -0.52
CA LYS A 178 15.37 14.08 -1.59
C LYS A 178 15.89 12.70 -1.16
N PRO A 179 17.00 12.56 -0.41
CA PRO A 179 17.46 11.25 0.06
C PRO A 179 16.41 10.54 0.92
N PHE A 180 15.77 11.29 1.81
CA PHE A 180 14.70 10.77 2.66
C PHE A 180 13.47 10.36 1.85
N LEU A 181 13.00 11.20 0.92
CA LEU A 181 11.82 10.89 0.12
C LEU A 181 12.04 9.79 -0.93
N SER A 182 13.30 9.49 -1.26
CA SER A 182 13.62 8.44 -2.22
C SER A 182 13.60 7.06 -1.59
N ASP A 183 14.17 6.88 -0.39
CA ASP A 183 14.26 5.56 0.25
C ASP A 183 14.47 5.60 1.79
N GLY A 184 14.28 6.76 2.43
CA GLY A 184 14.63 6.97 3.84
C GLY A 184 13.79 6.19 4.86
N LEU A 185 12.65 5.62 4.44
CA LEU A 185 11.80 4.78 5.29
C LEU A 185 12.12 3.29 5.17
N ARG A 186 12.78 2.87 4.09
CA ARG A 186 13.02 1.44 3.79
C ARG A 186 13.76 0.75 4.93
N GLY A 187 13.27 -0.42 5.32
CA GLY A 187 13.82 -1.24 6.41
C GLY A 187 13.56 -0.72 7.82
N ARG A 188 12.88 0.43 7.98
CA ARG A 188 12.62 1.07 9.28
C ARG A 188 11.15 1.01 9.69
N MET A 189 10.25 0.74 8.75
CA MET A 189 8.81 0.79 9.00
C MET A 189 8.25 -0.33 9.89
N GLY A 190 9.06 -1.37 10.16
CA GLY A 190 8.74 -2.38 11.18
C GLY A 190 8.57 -1.81 12.60
N ALA A 191 9.08 -0.60 12.86
CA ALA A 191 8.90 0.12 14.12
C ALA A 191 7.51 0.80 14.26
N VAL A 192 6.74 0.92 13.17
CA VAL A 192 5.43 1.57 13.19
C VAL A 192 4.42 0.66 13.90
N GLY A 193 4.13 0.97 15.16
CA GLY A 193 3.15 0.25 15.97
C GLY A 193 1.69 0.67 15.74
N ALA A 194 1.46 1.82 15.12
CA ALA A 194 0.12 2.36 14.89
C ALA A 194 -0.59 1.63 13.73
N PRO A 195 -1.90 1.37 13.82
CA PRO A 195 -2.69 0.93 12.67
C PRO A 195 -2.48 1.91 11.51
N THR A 196 -2.11 1.39 10.33
CA THR A 196 -1.80 2.22 9.17
C THR A 196 -2.63 1.87 7.95
N LEU A 197 -3.14 2.87 7.23
CA LEU A 197 -3.74 2.75 5.89
C LEU A 197 -2.86 3.48 4.88
N VAL A 198 -2.47 2.80 3.80
CA VAL A 198 -1.73 3.39 2.69
C VAL A 198 -2.60 3.38 1.43
N VAL A 199 -2.78 4.54 0.81
CA VAL A 199 -3.69 4.72 -0.33
C VAL A 199 -2.93 5.31 -1.51
N TYR A 200 -3.07 4.72 -2.70
CA TYR A 200 -2.56 5.28 -3.95
C TYR A 200 -3.66 5.47 -4.98
N GLY A 201 -3.50 6.45 -5.87
CA GLY A 201 -4.28 6.52 -7.10
C GLY A 201 -3.67 5.62 -8.17
N THR A 202 -4.46 4.86 -8.92
CA THR A 202 -3.90 3.94 -9.94
C THR A 202 -3.23 4.67 -11.12
N ALA A 203 -3.46 5.96 -11.26
CA ALA A 203 -2.87 6.82 -12.29
C ALA A 203 -1.86 7.82 -11.69
N ASP A 204 -1.35 7.57 -10.48
CA ASP A 204 -0.29 8.38 -9.88
C ASP A 204 1.00 8.31 -10.72
N ALA A 205 1.37 9.44 -11.30
CA ALA A 205 2.55 9.59 -12.15
C ALA A 205 3.80 10.07 -11.38
N VAL A 206 3.68 10.40 -10.10
CA VAL A 206 4.77 10.90 -9.25
C VAL A 206 5.32 9.76 -8.41
N THR A 207 4.49 9.20 -7.54
CA THR A 207 4.83 8.05 -6.69
C THR A 207 4.13 6.82 -7.23
N ASP A 208 4.90 5.92 -7.85
CA ASP A 208 4.32 4.78 -8.56
C ASP A 208 3.51 3.88 -7.61
N PRO A 209 2.29 3.45 -7.97
CA PRO A 209 1.44 2.62 -7.12
C PRO A 209 2.08 1.29 -6.69
N SER A 210 3.12 0.79 -7.39
CA SER A 210 3.87 -0.39 -6.96
C SER A 210 4.60 -0.22 -5.63
N MET A 211 4.84 1.02 -5.17
CA MET A 211 5.35 1.33 -3.83
C MET A 211 4.46 0.77 -2.71
N LEU A 212 3.16 0.60 -2.98
CA LEU A 212 2.19 0.02 -2.05
C LEU A 212 2.62 -1.36 -1.54
N ASN A 213 3.28 -2.17 -2.37
CA ASN A 213 3.82 -3.47 -1.97
C ASN A 213 4.94 -3.35 -0.93
N VAL A 214 5.74 -2.29 -1.02
CA VAL A 214 6.83 -2.04 -0.07
C VAL A 214 6.25 -1.70 1.29
N PHE A 215 5.32 -0.74 1.35
CA PHE A 215 4.63 -0.37 2.59
C PHE A 215 3.86 -1.54 3.20
N ALA A 216 3.16 -2.34 2.39
CA ALA A 216 2.45 -3.54 2.85
C ALA A 216 3.38 -4.57 3.49
N SER A 217 4.58 -4.75 2.95
CA SER A 217 5.53 -5.75 3.45
C SER A 217 6.28 -5.33 4.72
N GLU A 218 6.42 -4.03 4.99
CA GLU A 218 7.19 -3.56 6.15
C GLU A 218 6.35 -3.05 7.33
N ILE A 219 5.15 -2.51 7.10
CA ILE A 219 4.33 -1.96 8.19
C ILE A 219 3.50 -3.09 8.82
N PRO A 220 3.75 -3.47 10.09
CA PRO A 220 3.14 -4.68 10.68
C PRO A 220 1.60 -4.65 10.72
N GLN A 221 1.02 -3.47 10.93
CA GLN A 221 -0.43 -3.25 10.93
C GLN A 221 -0.87 -2.40 9.73
N GLY A 222 -0.18 -2.57 8.60
CA GLY A 222 -0.45 -1.87 7.35
C GLY A 222 -1.62 -2.49 6.59
N ARG A 223 -2.56 -1.66 6.17
CA ARG A 223 -3.59 -1.96 5.18
C ARG A 223 -3.36 -1.09 3.96
N THR A 224 -3.71 -1.57 2.79
CA THR A 224 -3.48 -0.85 1.55
C THR A 224 -4.76 -0.71 0.71
N ALA A 225 -4.84 0.36 -0.07
CA ALA A 225 -5.96 0.65 -0.95
C ALA A 225 -5.50 1.37 -2.22
N LEU A 226 -6.24 1.13 -3.31
CA LEU A 226 -6.09 1.85 -4.57
C LEU A 226 -7.39 2.59 -4.88
N ILE A 227 -7.26 3.80 -5.44
CA ILE A 227 -8.39 4.56 -5.98
C ILE A 227 -8.27 4.53 -7.51
N PRO A 228 -9.12 3.76 -8.21
CA PRO A 228 -9.08 3.65 -9.67
C PRO A 228 -9.20 5.00 -10.36
N GLY A 229 -8.25 5.30 -11.24
CA GLY A 229 -8.22 6.52 -12.04
C GLY A 229 -7.85 7.81 -11.29
N ALA A 230 -7.56 7.76 -9.99
CA ALA A 230 -6.99 8.90 -9.27
C ALA A 230 -5.48 9.02 -9.53
N GLY A 231 -4.98 10.24 -9.48
CA GLY A 231 -3.56 10.61 -9.58
C GLY A 231 -2.89 10.73 -8.22
N HIS A 232 -1.87 11.59 -8.15
CA HIS A 232 -1.05 11.76 -6.94
C HIS A 232 -1.82 12.43 -5.80
N VAL A 233 -2.63 13.45 -6.11
CA VAL A 233 -3.48 14.13 -5.12
C VAL A 233 -4.82 13.41 -5.00
N VAL A 234 -4.77 12.21 -4.40
CA VAL A 234 -5.89 11.24 -4.37
C VAL A 234 -7.23 11.78 -3.85
N PHE A 235 -7.21 12.79 -2.99
CA PHE A 235 -8.42 13.40 -2.41
C PHE A 235 -8.94 14.61 -3.20
N GLY A 236 -8.12 15.18 -4.10
CA GLY A 236 -8.46 16.38 -4.88
C GLY A 236 -8.77 16.10 -6.36
N ASP A 237 -8.50 14.89 -6.85
CA ASP A 237 -8.89 14.48 -8.21
C ASP A 237 -10.42 14.27 -8.32
N ASP A 238 -11.05 14.96 -9.27
CA ASP A 238 -12.51 15.06 -9.46
C ASP A 238 -13.19 13.75 -9.92
N HIS A 239 -12.47 12.63 -9.87
CA HIS A 239 -13.01 11.28 -10.09
C HIS A 239 -13.83 10.79 -8.89
N ALA A 240 -13.62 11.34 -7.69
CA ALA A 240 -14.44 11.04 -6.51
C ALA A 240 -15.85 11.64 -6.59
N ARG A 241 -16.09 12.65 -7.45
CA ARG A 241 -17.38 13.36 -7.55
C ARG A 241 -18.14 13.09 -8.85
N GLY A 242 -17.50 12.59 -9.91
CA GLY A 242 -18.09 12.38 -11.24
C GLY A 242 -18.41 10.93 -11.61
N ALA A 243 -19.66 10.50 -11.38
CA ALA A 243 -20.41 9.47 -12.13
C ALA A 243 -19.99 7.97 -12.14
N ALA A 244 -18.90 7.51 -11.50
CA ALA A 244 -18.51 6.09 -11.57
C ALA A 244 -18.24 5.38 -10.22
N LEU A 245 -18.71 5.93 -9.09
CA LEU A 245 -18.47 5.39 -7.75
C LEU A 245 -19.76 5.16 -6.94
N ARG A 246 -20.77 4.60 -7.59
CA ARG A 246 -21.90 3.92 -6.90
C ARG A 246 -21.61 2.45 -6.59
N ALA A 247 -20.34 2.04 -6.57
CA ALA A 247 -19.91 0.74 -6.04
C ALA A 247 -19.38 0.96 -4.62
N ARG A 248 -20.27 0.78 -3.63
CA ARG A 248 -19.96 0.87 -2.20
C ARG A 248 -19.04 -0.27 -1.78
N GLN A 249 -17.72 -0.10 -1.86
CA GLN A 249 -16.81 -0.76 -0.93
C GLN A 249 -16.40 0.25 0.13
N ARG A 250 -16.85 0.00 1.37
CA ARG A 250 -16.67 0.86 2.53
C ARG A 250 -15.38 0.46 3.25
N LEU A 251 -14.36 1.30 3.21
CA LEU A 251 -13.16 1.11 4.02
C LEU A 251 -13.39 1.69 5.42
N GLN A 252 -13.86 0.84 6.33
CA GLN A 252 -13.83 1.17 7.75
C GLN A 252 -12.39 0.97 8.26
N PHE A 253 -11.69 2.09 8.47
CA PHE A 253 -10.46 2.09 9.24
C PHE A 253 -10.82 2.21 10.72
N VAL A 254 -10.53 1.18 11.49
CA VAL A 254 -10.81 1.10 12.93
C VAL A 254 -9.49 1.24 13.66
N VAL A 255 -9.29 2.37 14.33
CA VAL A 255 -8.31 2.50 15.43
C VAL A 255 -9.04 2.05 16.70
N PRO A 256 -8.39 1.42 17.71
CA PRO A 256 -9.09 0.74 18.80
C PRO A 256 -10.25 1.56 19.37
N GLY A 257 -11.47 1.13 19.06
CA GLY A 257 -12.72 1.69 19.57
C GLY A 257 -13.47 2.71 18.70
N ARG A 258 -12.96 3.21 17.54
CA ARG A 258 -13.70 4.18 16.69
C ARG A 258 -13.41 4.08 15.19
N THR A 259 -14.41 4.36 14.36
CA THR A 259 -14.32 4.45 12.88
C THR A 259 -13.68 5.78 12.49
N LEU A 260 -12.58 5.74 11.74
CA LEU A 260 -11.71 6.91 11.55
C LEU A 260 -12.02 7.75 10.32
N ALA A 261 -12.56 7.17 9.24
CA ALA A 261 -12.91 7.94 8.03
C ALA A 261 -13.89 7.16 7.13
N GLU A 262 -14.77 7.87 6.44
CA GLU A 262 -15.50 7.40 5.26
C GLU A 262 -14.80 8.00 4.02
N ILE A 263 -13.99 7.21 3.31
CA ILE A 263 -13.41 7.62 2.02
C ILE A 263 -14.17 6.88 0.93
N ASP A 264 -15.03 7.59 0.21
CA ASP A 264 -15.77 7.03 -0.92
C ASP A 264 -14.81 6.70 -2.08
N GLY A 265 -14.86 5.45 -2.54
CA GLY A 265 -14.24 5.01 -3.79
C GLY A 265 -12.83 4.44 -3.76
N CYS A 266 -12.39 3.98 -2.60
CA CYS A 266 -11.25 3.08 -2.50
C CYS A 266 -11.63 1.64 -2.87
N GLN A 267 -10.89 1.01 -3.79
CA GLN A 267 -10.74 -0.45 -3.80
C GLN A 267 -9.75 -0.81 -2.69
N VAL A 268 -10.20 -1.62 -1.72
CA VAL A 268 -9.23 -2.30 -0.83
C VAL A 268 -8.42 -3.20 -1.75
N VAL A 269 -7.11 -2.98 -1.84
CA VAL A 269 -6.24 -4.01 -2.41
C VAL A 269 -6.02 -5.02 -1.30
N GLY A 270 -7.04 -5.82 -1.05
CA GLY A 270 -6.81 -7.16 -0.56
C GLY A 270 -6.19 -7.93 -1.71
N GLU A 271 -5.27 -8.83 -1.42
CA GLU A 271 -4.54 -9.69 -2.35
C GLU A 271 -5.44 -10.68 -3.12
N PHE A 272 -6.64 -10.27 -3.50
CA PHE A 272 -7.64 -11.12 -4.12
C PHE A 272 -7.81 -10.73 -5.58
N ALA A 273 -8.05 -11.73 -6.41
CA ALA A 273 -8.41 -11.55 -7.81
C ALA A 273 -9.57 -10.56 -7.97
N ARG A 274 -9.85 -10.07 -9.17
CA ARG A 274 -11.08 -9.30 -9.39
C ARG A 274 -12.29 -10.25 -9.24
N GLU A 275 -13.41 -9.73 -8.75
CA GLU A 275 -14.67 -10.47 -8.60
C GLU A 275 -15.63 -10.17 -9.76
N PHE A 276 -16.38 -11.19 -10.21
CA PHE A 276 -17.50 -10.95 -11.12
C PHE A 276 -18.67 -10.33 -10.37
N LEU A 277 -19.25 -9.27 -10.94
CA LEU A 277 -20.41 -8.57 -10.37
C LEU A 277 -21.70 -8.90 -11.12
N VAL A 278 -22.78 -9.15 -10.38
CA VAL A 278 -24.14 -9.37 -10.91
C VAL A 278 -25.04 -8.24 -10.41
N PRO A 279 -25.61 -7.39 -11.31
CA PRO A 279 -26.45 -6.27 -10.90
C PRO A 279 -27.75 -6.73 -10.22
N SER A 280 -28.12 -6.07 -9.12
CA SER A 280 -29.37 -6.32 -8.43
C SER A 280 -30.53 -5.57 -9.12
N ARG A 281 -31.54 -6.32 -9.57
CA ARG A 281 -32.80 -5.72 -10.05
C ARG A 281 -33.59 -5.06 -8.90
N LYS A 282 -33.53 -5.63 -7.69
CA LYS A 282 -34.35 -5.21 -6.55
C LYS A 282 -33.86 -3.90 -5.94
N GLU A 283 -32.55 -3.69 -5.93
CA GLU A 283 -31.93 -2.51 -5.35
C GLU A 283 -31.04 -1.85 -6.42
N PRO A 284 -31.59 -0.92 -7.22
CA PRO A 284 -30.86 -0.25 -8.29
C PRO A 284 -29.56 0.39 -7.80
N GLY A 285 -28.46 0.11 -8.51
CA GLY A 285 -27.13 0.58 -8.14
C GLY A 285 -26.34 -0.35 -7.21
N SER A 286 -26.94 -1.47 -6.77
CA SER A 286 -26.25 -2.50 -5.98
C SER A 286 -25.92 -3.73 -6.83
N PHE A 287 -24.89 -4.47 -6.42
CA PHE A 287 -24.38 -5.66 -7.10
C PHE A 287 -24.16 -6.79 -6.10
N TYR A 288 -24.33 -8.03 -6.55
CA TYR A 288 -23.81 -9.21 -5.89
C TYR A 288 -22.44 -9.55 -6.46
N ALA A 289 -21.50 -9.97 -5.60
CA ALA A 289 -20.25 -10.55 -6.05
C ALA A 289 -20.41 -12.07 -6.16
N LEU A 290 -19.90 -12.65 -7.25
CA LEU A 290 -19.79 -14.10 -7.37
C LEU A 290 -18.57 -14.58 -6.58
N PRO A 291 -18.70 -15.68 -5.80
CA PRO A 291 -17.69 -16.07 -4.84
C PRO A 291 -16.42 -16.61 -5.52
N GLN A 292 -15.26 -16.09 -5.11
CA GLN A 292 -13.96 -16.67 -5.48
C GLN A 292 -13.65 -17.97 -4.73
N SER A 293 -14.27 -18.14 -3.56
CA SER A 293 -14.29 -19.34 -2.75
C SER A 293 -15.37 -19.22 -1.67
N PRO A 294 -15.79 -20.31 -1.00
CA PRO A 294 -16.67 -20.27 0.17
C PRO A 294 -16.02 -19.76 1.47
N GLN A 295 -14.87 -19.07 1.42
CA GLN A 295 -14.07 -18.71 2.60
C GLN A 295 -14.86 -18.01 3.72
N LEU A 296 -15.73 -17.05 3.39
CA LEU A 296 -16.55 -16.36 4.38
C LEU A 296 -17.56 -17.31 5.03
N TRP A 297 -18.20 -18.17 4.23
CA TRP A 297 -19.23 -19.08 4.70
C TRP A 297 -18.66 -20.19 5.57
N LYS A 298 -17.55 -20.80 5.18
CA LYS A 298 -16.94 -21.88 5.97
C LYS A 298 -16.52 -21.40 7.37
N GLN A 299 -16.00 -20.18 7.49
CA GLN A 299 -15.70 -19.57 8.79
C GLN A 299 -16.96 -19.30 9.62
N LEU A 300 -18.02 -18.76 9.01
CA LEU A 300 -19.30 -18.56 9.70
C LEU A 300 -19.92 -19.90 10.15
N LEU A 301 -19.75 -20.97 9.38
CA LEU A 301 -20.20 -22.31 9.77
C LEU A 301 -19.43 -22.82 11.00
N MET A 302 -18.11 -22.60 11.08
CA MET A 302 -17.34 -22.96 12.29
C MET A 302 -17.86 -22.17 13.50
N VAL A 303 -18.11 -20.86 13.35
CA VAL A 303 -18.69 -20.01 14.41
C VAL A 303 -20.08 -20.48 14.83
N ALA A 304 -20.89 -20.96 13.87
CA ALA A 304 -22.22 -21.52 14.13
C ALA A 304 -22.20 -22.93 14.77
N GLY A 305 -21.01 -23.49 15.03
CA GLY A 305 -20.84 -24.80 15.67
C GLY A 305 -20.87 -25.98 14.70
N VAL A 306 -20.73 -25.75 13.39
CA VAL A 306 -20.48 -26.83 12.43
C VAL A 306 -19.03 -27.27 12.59
N ASP A 307 -18.79 -28.38 13.29
CA ASP A 307 -17.43 -28.81 13.65
C ASP A 307 -16.55 -29.14 12.44
N ARG A 308 -17.13 -29.73 11.37
CA ARG A 308 -16.42 -30.12 10.14
C ARG A 308 -17.27 -29.83 8.93
N TYR A 309 -16.70 -29.13 7.97
CA TYR A 309 -17.35 -28.69 6.74
C TYR A 309 -16.51 -29.10 5.52
N PHE A 310 -17.18 -29.52 4.45
CA PHE A 310 -16.57 -29.60 3.12
C PHE A 310 -17.61 -29.30 2.03
N GLN A 311 -17.14 -28.81 0.89
CA GLN A 311 -17.93 -28.55 -0.29
C GLN A 311 -17.09 -28.72 -1.56
N ILE A 312 -17.65 -29.37 -2.58
CA ILE A 312 -17.14 -29.21 -3.95
C ILE A 312 -17.78 -27.94 -4.51
N ALA A 313 -17.10 -26.82 -4.37
CA ALA A 313 -17.61 -25.49 -4.63
C ALA A 313 -17.24 -25.00 -6.03
N ARG A 314 -18.22 -24.41 -6.71
CA ARG A 314 -18.00 -23.64 -7.93
C ARG A 314 -17.50 -22.25 -7.55
N CYS A 315 -16.35 -21.88 -8.08
CA CYS A 315 -15.64 -20.66 -7.75
C CYS A 315 -15.39 -19.86 -9.03
N LEU A 316 -15.45 -18.53 -8.92
CA LEU A 316 -15.25 -17.65 -10.07
C LEU A 316 -14.20 -16.59 -9.77
N ARG A 317 -13.27 -16.37 -10.70
CA ARG A 317 -12.22 -15.33 -10.59
C ARG A 317 -12.11 -14.58 -11.90
N ASP A 318 -12.09 -13.25 -11.83
CA ASP A 318 -11.77 -12.39 -12.95
C ASP A 318 -10.24 -12.13 -12.97
N GLU A 319 -9.50 -13.07 -13.55
CA GLU A 319 -8.06 -12.98 -13.80
C GLU A 319 -7.75 -13.18 -15.28
N ASP A 320 -6.57 -12.74 -15.70
CA ASP A 320 -6.08 -12.99 -17.06
C ASP A 320 -5.98 -14.51 -17.32
N LEU A 321 -6.62 -14.94 -18.41
CA LEU A 321 -6.61 -16.34 -18.81
C LEU A 321 -5.19 -16.79 -19.17
N ARG A 322 -4.86 -18.00 -18.72
CA ARG A 322 -3.65 -18.76 -19.07
C ARG A 322 -4.09 -20.14 -19.54
N ALA A 323 -3.15 -20.95 -20.05
CA ALA A 323 -3.44 -22.24 -20.67
C ALA A 323 -4.35 -23.17 -19.84
N ASP A 324 -4.30 -23.08 -18.51
CA ASP A 324 -5.06 -23.87 -17.55
C ASP A 324 -6.02 -23.04 -16.66
N ARG A 325 -6.13 -21.72 -16.88
CA ARG A 325 -6.99 -20.84 -16.08
C ARG A 325 -8.28 -20.54 -16.81
N GLN A 326 -9.39 -20.86 -16.17
CA GLN A 326 -10.75 -20.51 -16.60
C GLN A 326 -11.36 -19.55 -15.58
N TYR A 327 -12.32 -18.73 -16.02
CA TYR A 327 -13.05 -17.83 -15.13
C TYR A 327 -13.87 -18.58 -14.07
N GLU A 328 -14.34 -19.79 -14.40
CA GLU A 328 -15.07 -20.68 -13.52
C GLU A 328 -14.27 -21.98 -13.32
N PHE A 329 -14.13 -22.41 -12.07
CA PHE A 329 -13.44 -23.63 -11.70
C PHE A 329 -14.06 -24.27 -10.45
N MET A 330 -13.72 -25.52 -10.21
CA MET A 330 -14.22 -26.29 -9.07
C MET A 330 -13.12 -26.43 -8.01
N GLN A 331 -13.48 -26.24 -6.73
CA GLN A 331 -12.59 -26.47 -5.60
C GLN A 331 -13.21 -27.48 -4.64
N LEU A 332 -12.38 -28.37 -4.09
CA LEU A 332 -12.71 -29.04 -2.84
C LEU A 332 -12.32 -28.08 -1.70
N ASP A 333 -13.30 -27.40 -1.12
CA ASP A 333 -13.12 -26.51 0.02
C ASP A 333 -13.51 -27.26 1.30
N ALA A 334 -12.74 -27.11 2.36
CA ALA A 334 -12.96 -27.79 3.63
C ALA A 334 -12.50 -26.91 4.81
N GLU A 335 -13.14 -27.08 5.95
CA GLU A 335 -12.85 -26.37 7.20
C GLU A 335 -13.18 -27.26 8.41
N MET A 336 -12.42 -27.14 9.50
CA MET A 336 -12.58 -27.96 10.71
C MET A 336 -12.31 -27.10 11.96
N SER A 337 -13.10 -27.30 13.01
CA SER A 337 -12.94 -26.61 14.30
C SER A 337 -12.01 -27.39 15.24
N PHE A 338 -11.32 -26.68 16.14
CA PHE A 338 -10.48 -27.25 17.21
C PHE A 338 -9.39 -28.22 16.74
N VAL A 339 -8.83 -27.99 15.56
CA VAL A 339 -7.78 -28.81 14.95
C VAL A 339 -6.43 -28.09 14.93
N THR A 340 -5.35 -28.87 14.83
CA THR A 340 -4.01 -28.40 14.53
C THR A 340 -3.66 -28.60 13.06
N GLN A 341 -2.55 -28.03 12.59
CA GLN A 341 -2.07 -28.23 11.21
C GLN A 341 -1.89 -29.73 10.84
N PRO A 342 -1.24 -30.57 11.68
CA PRO A 342 -1.15 -32.02 11.42
C PRO A 342 -2.50 -32.71 11.21
N ASP A 343 -3.53 -32.34 11.97
CA ASP A 343 -4.86 -32.93 11.85
C ASP A 343 -5.49 -32.63 10.48
N VAL A 344 -5.35 -31.39 10.02
CA VAL A 344 -5.84 -30.94 8.70
C VAL A 344 -5.07 -31.65 7.58
N LEU A 345 -3.73 -31.69 7.66
CA LEU A 345 -2.90 -32.35 6.67
C LEU A 345 -3.23 -33.85 6.56
N ALA A 346 -3.46 -34.53 7.69
CA ALA A 346 -3.84 -35.94 7.70
C ALA A 346 -5.22 -36.16 7.06
N ALA A 347 -6.20 -35.31 7.37
CA ALA A 347 -7.56 -35.41 6.82
C ALA A 347 -7.59 -35.15 5.31
N ILE A 348 -6.98 -34.05 4.86
CA ILE A 348 -6.91 -33.69 3.43
C ILE A 348 -6.03 -34.69 2.67
N GLY A 349 -4.89 -35.09 3.23
CA GLY A 349 -4.00 -36.07 2.64
C GLY A 349 -4.71 -37.39 2.35
N LYS A 350 -5.50 -37.89 3.31
CA LYS A 350 -6.33 -39.10 3.11
C LYS A 350 -7.36 -38.94 1.98
N ALA A 351 -7.99 -37.77 1.87
CA ALA A 351 -8.94 -37.51 0.80
C ALA A 351 -8.25 -37.48 -0.58
N VAL A 352 -7.08 -36.85 -0.67
CA VAL A 352 -6.28 -36.78 -1.90
C VAL A 352 -5.76 -38.15 -2.32
N THR A 353 -5.18 -38.94 -1.40
CA THR A 353 -4.69 -40.28 -1.72
C THR A 353 -5.83 -41.20 -2.15
N ALA A 354 -6.96 -41.20 -1.43
CA ALA A 354 -8.13 -41.99 -1.81
C ALA A 354 -8.67 -41.61 -3.20
N ALA A 355 -8.70 -40.32 -3.54
CA ALA A 355 -9.11 -39.85 -4.86
C ALA A 355 -8.13 -40.29 -5.97
N ALA A 356 -6.82 -40.21 -5.71
CA ALA A 356 -5.80 -40.64 -6.64
C ALA A 356 -5.80 -42.16 -6.85
N GLU A 357 -5.98 -42.96 -5.80
CA GLU A 357 -6.15 -44.42 -5.88
C GLU A 357 -7.40 -44.77 -6.69
N ALA A 358 -8.53 -44.10 -6.44
CA ALA A 358 -9.75 -44.31 -7.20
C ALA A 358 -9.60 -43.94 -8.70
N ALA A 359 -8.81 -42.91 -9.02
CA ALA A 359 -8.58 -42.47 -10.39
C ALA A 359 -7.56 -43.32 -11.16
N THR A 360 -6.55 -43.86 -10.48
CA THR A 360 -5.41 -44.55 -11.11
C THR A 360 -5.44 -46.07 -10.94
N GLY A 361 -6.17 -46.58 -9.95
CA GLY A 361 -6.20 -47.99 -9.57
C GLY A 361 -4.94 -48.49 -8.84
N VAL A 362 -4.00 -47.59 -8.50
CA VAL A 362 -2.73 -47.93 -7.86
C VAL A 362 -2.67 -47.30 -6.47
N PRO A 363 -2.25 -48.06 -5.42
CA PRO A 363 -2.03 -47.51 -4.10
C PRO A 363 -1.04 -46.35 -4.10
N VAL A 364 -1.38 -45.26 -3.41
CA VAL A 364 -0.52 -44.07 -3.35
C VAL A 364 0.29 -44.09 -2.06
N PRO A 365 1.63 -43.93 -2.11
CA PRO A 365 2.45 -43.89 -0.90
C PRO A 365 2.08 -42.67 -0.02
N PRO A 366 2.46 -42.68 1.28
CA PRO A 366 2.28 -41.52 2.14
C PRO A 366 2.88 -40.25 1.52
N ILE A 367 2.16 -39.13 1.63
CA ILE A 367 2.60 -37.84 1.09
C ILE A 367 3.82 -37.37 1.89
N GLU A 368 4.95 -37.19 1.20
CA GLU A 368 6.18 -36.64 1.79
C GLU A 368 5.96 -35.17 2.20
N GLN A 369 6.54 -34.79 3.33
CA GLN A 369 6.51 -33.42 3.82
C GLN A 369 7.91 -32.83 3.72
N ILE A 370 8.01 -31.72 3.02
CA ILE A 370 9.21 -30.88 2.94
C ILE A 370 8.82 -29.47 3.36
N THR A 371 9.74 -28.79 4.04
CA THR A 371 9.53 -27.38 4.37
C THR A 371 9.66 -26.51 3.12
N TRP A 372 9.03 -25.33 3.14
CA TRP A 372 9.20 -24.36 2.06
C TRP A 372 10.68 -24.02 1.81
N HIS A 373 11.47 -23.88 2.87
CA HIS A 373 12.90 -23.59 2.76
C HIS A 373 13.67 -24.73 2.07
N GLU A 374 13.35 -25.98 2.37
CA GLU A 374 13.95 -27.13 1.68
C GLU A 374 13.52 -27.19 0.21
N ALA A 375 12.24 -26.97 -0.08
CA ALA A 375 11.71 -26.98 -1.45
C ALA A 375 12.40 -25.93 -2.33
N MET A 376 12.46 -24.69 -1.84
CA MET A 376 13.11 -23.59 -2.55
C MET A 376 14.63 -23.80 -2.68
N ASN A 377 15.30 -24.31 -1.65
CA ASN A 377 16.75 -24.51 -1.69
C ASN A 377 17.18 -25.66 -2.59
N ARG A 378 16.43 -26.78 -2.59
CA ARG A 378 16.76 -28.00 -3.33
C ARG A 378 16.18 -28.03 -4.73
N PHE A 379 15.09 -27.30 -5.00
CA PHE A 379 14.38 -27.39 -6.28
C PHE A 379 14.03 -26.04 -6.91
N GLY A 380 14.18 -24.94 -6.19
CA GLY A 380 13.90 -23.58 -6.70
C GLY A 380 12.41 -23.28 -6.88
N VAL A 381 11.52 -24.16 -6.42
CA VAL A 381 10.07 -24.03 -6.52
C VAL A 381 9.39 -24.68 -5.32
N ASP A 382 8.25 -24.13 -4.90
CA ASP A 382 7.45 -24.59 -3.75
C ASP A 382 6.51 -25.77 -4.08
N LYS A 383 6.50 -26.21 -5.34
CA LYS A 383 5.77 -27.36 -5.87
C LYS A 383 6.67 -28.26 -6.72
N PRO A 384 7.75 -28.81 -6.14
CA PRO A 384 8.75 -29.55 -6.89
C PRO A 384 8.20 -30.88 -7.40
N ASP A 385 8.69 -31.29 -8.58
CA ASP A 385 8.47 -32.64 -9.07
C ASP A 385 9.55 -33.57 -8.52
N LEU A 386 9.21 -34.34 -7.49
CA LEU A 386 10.14 -35.23 -6.79
C LEU A 386 10.44 -36.52 -7.56
N ARG A 387 9.89 -36.71 -8.77
CA ARG A 387 10.07 -37.94 -9.54
C ARG A 387 11.45 -38.06 -10.18
N PHE A 388 12.24 -36.99 -10.22
CA PHE A 388 13.62 -36.99 -10.75
C PHE A 388 14.58 -36.22 -9.81
N GLY A 389 15.85 -36.64 -9.78
CA GLY A 389 16.84 -36.20 -8.78
C GLY A 389 17.68 -34.97 -9.14
N LEU A 390 17.26 -34.12 -10.10
CA LEU A 390 18.02 -32.94 -10.55
C LEU A 390 17.93 -31.78 -9.53
N GLU A 391 18.45 -32.02 -8.32
CA GLU A 391 18.44 -31.06 -7.23
C GLU A 391 19.47 -29.94 -7.43
N LEU A 392 19.15 -28.77 -6.89
CA LEU A 392 20.04 -27.62 -6.75
C LEU A 392 20.98 -27.83 -5.58
N HIS A 393 22.27 -27.82 -5.86
CA HIS A 393 23.35 -27.86 -4.88
C HIS A 393 23.93 -26.48 -4.66
N GLU A 394 24.22 -26.14 -3.41
CA GLU A 394 24.86 -24.88 -3.04
C GLU A 394 26.35 -24.92 -3.39
N LEU A 395 26.80 -23.93 -4.17
CA LEU A 395 28.17 -23.81 -4.67
C LEU A 395 28.81 -22.46 -4.34
N THR A 396 28.10 -21.56 -3.63
CA THR A 396 28.60 -20.21 -3.32
C THR A 396 29.99 -20.23 -2.69
N ASP A 397 30.21 -21.07 -1.68
CA ASP A 397 31.50 -21.15 -0.98
C ASP A 397 32.64 -21.65 -1.89
N ILE A 398 32.32 -22.52 -2.85
CA ILE A 398 33.31 -23.07 -3.80
C ILE A 398 33.82 -21.95 -4.72
N PHE A 399 32.96 -21.01 -5.09
CA PHE A 399 33.28 -19.91 -5.99
C PHE A 399 33.59 -18.60 -5.27
N ALA A 400 33.68 -18.58 -3.94
CA ALA A 400 33.86 -17.35 -3.16
C ALA A 400 35.11 -16.54 -3.53
N SER A 401 36.17 -17.20 -4.01
CA SER A 401 37.43 -16.56 -4.43
C SER A 401 37.60 -16.46 -5.95
N THR A 402 36.53 -16.63 -6.73
CA THR A 402 36.63 -16.58 -8.19
C THR A 402 36.84 -15.15 -8.68
N GLU A 403 37.69 -14.98 -9.69
CA GLU A 403 37.84 -13.70 -10.42
C GLU A 403 36.78 -13.52 -11.52
N PHE A 404 35.96 -14.56 -11.77
CA PHE A 404 34.89 -14.51 -12.75
C PHE A 404 33.74 -13.63 -12.25
N LYS A 405 33.66 -12.40 -12.77
CA LYS A 405 32.79 -11.32 -12.29
C LYS A 405 31.31 -11.70 -12.07
N ALA A 406 30.76 -12.56 -12.94
CA ALA A 406 29.36 -12.97 -12.83
C ALA A 406 29.08 -13.79 -11.56
N PHE A 407 30.06 -14.53 -11.07
CA PHE A 407 29.95 -15.30 -9.83
C PHE A 407 30.47 -14.51 -8.63
N ALA A 408 31.54 -13.73 -8.80
CA ALA A 408 32.12 -12.90 -7.74
C ALA A 408 31.15 -11.86 -7.14
N THR A 409 30.08 -11.50 -7.88
CA THR A 409 29.05 -10.53 -7.44
C THR A 409 27.71 -11.18 -7.09
N ALA A 410 27.56 -12.50 -7.27
CA ALA A 410 26.32 -13.21 -7.01
C ALA A 410 26.15 -13.52 -5.53
N VAL A 411 24.94 -13.32 -4.99
CA VAL A 411 24.59 -13.60 -3.59
C VAL A 411 24.43 -15.10 -3.32
N SER A 412 24.04 -15.88 -4.32
CA SER A 412 23.93 -17.33 -4.24
C SER A 412 24.26 -17.93 -5.60
N ILE A 413 25.06 -18.99 -5.58
CA ILE A 413 25.43 -19.79 -6.75
C ILE A 413 24.99 -21.21 -6.48
N LYS A 414 23.96 -21.67 -7.19
CA LYS A 414 23.50 -23.05 -7.15
C LYS A 414 23.73 -23.74 -8.49
N GLY A 415 24.02 -25.03 -8.46
CA GLY A 415 24.22 -25.85 -9.66
C GLY A 415 23.49 -27.18 -9.58
N ILE A 416 23.19 -27.77 -10.73
CA ILE A 416 22.62 -29.11 -10.85
C ILE A 416 23.73 -30.06 -11.24
N ARG A 417 23.86 -31.18 -10.52
CA ARG A 417 24.79 -32.25 -10.92
C ARG A 417 24.13 -33.10 -12.00
N VAL A 418 24.74 -33.12 -13.19
CA VAL A 418 24.35 -33.98 -14.31
C VAL A 418 25.44 -35.05 -14.40
N ASP A 419 25.19 -36.22 -13.83
CA ASP A 419 26.08 -37.38 -13.92
C ASP A 419 25.90 -38.11 -15.26
#